data_AF-A0A924I757-F1
#
_entry.id   AF-A0A924I757-F1
#
_cell.length_a   1.000
_cell.length_b   1.000
_cell.length_c   1.000
_cell.angle_alpha   90.00
_cell.angle_beta   90.00
_cell.angle_gamma   90.00
#
_symmetry.space_group_name_H-M   'P 1'
#
loop_
_entity.id
_entity.type
_entity.pdbx_description
1 polymer ?
#
loop_
_entity_poly.entity_id
_entity_poly.type
_entity_poly.pdbx_seq_one_letter_code
_entity_poly.pdbx_strand_id
1 'polypeptide(L)'
;MLSNFKIITDEISKATGIDNNLFLLNLKEEEEVYKDYCITEYNEHEISNYHFLGYQYRKNIKEKWCSISFRISKKEAKNLQKIINPILKKMKENKLDLENYAKNISYNVDNFNYFTCLLKGEYFIVDLAKKNELKKS
;
A
#
# COMPACT_ATOMS: atom_id res chain seq x y z
N MET A 1 -21.02 1.85 -7.05
CA MET A 1 -19.93 2.83 -7.21
C MET A 1 -18.64 2.10 -6.86
N LEU A 2 -17.62 2.09 -7.72
CA LEU A 2 -16.34 1.45 -7.38
C LEU A 2 -15.66 2.26 -6.27
N SER A 3 -15.07 1.59 -5.27
CA SER A 3 -14.28 2.27 -4.24
C SER A 3 -13.07 2.98 -4.86
N ASN A 4 -12.68 4.14 -4.31
CA ASN A 4 -11.47 4.87 -4.75
C ASN A 4 -10.24 3.96 -4.76
N PHE A 5 -10.12 3.07 -3.76
CA PHE A 5 -9.06 2.08 -3.69
C PHE A 5 -8.96 1.25 -4.97
N LYS A 6 -10.07 0.65 -5.44
CA LYS A 6 -10.05 -0.18 -6.64
C LYS A 6 -9.63 0.60 -7.87
N ILE A 7 -10.14 1.83 -8.03
CA ILE A 7 -9.81 2.66 -9.19
C ILE A 7 -8.32 2.98 -9.18
N ILE A 8 -7.76 3.35 -8.03
CA ILE A 8 -6.33 3.67 -7.90
C ILE A 8 -5.47 2.43 -8.17
N THR A 9 -5.80 1.28 -7.59
CA THR A 9 -5.03 0.05 -7.77
C THR A 9 -5.09 -0.47 -9.20
N ASP A 10 -6.25 -0.39 -9.87
CA ASP A 10 -6.39 -0.74 -11.28
C ASP A 10 -5.49 0.15 -12.16
N GLU A 11 -5.45 1.46 -11.91
CA GLU A 11 -4.62 2.39 -12.69
C GLU A 11 -3.11 2.18 -12.41
N ILE A 12 -2.73 1.86 -11.17
CA ILE A 12 -1.35 1.53 -10.83
C ILE A 12 -0.92 0.21 -11.48
N SER A 13 -1.78 -0.81 -11.43
CA SER A 13 -1.56 -2.08 -12.11
C SER A 13 -1.28 -1.87 -13.60
N LYS A 14 -2.13 -1.10 -14.29
CA LYS A 14 -1.92 -0.76 -15.70
C LYS A 14 -0.61 -0.01 -15.95
N ALA A 15 -0.27 0.96 -15.10
CA ALA A 15 0.87 1.83 -15.33
C ALA A 15 2.22 1.20 -14.99
N THR A 16 2.25 0.20 -14.10
CA THR A 16 3.48 -0.42 -13.59
C THR A 16 3.62 -1.90 -13.97
N GLY A 17 2.58 -2.50 -14.55
CA GLY A 17 2.52 -3.92 -14.89
C GLY A 17 2.45 -4.86 -13.68
N ILE A 18 2.21 -4.34 -12.47
CA ILE A 18 2.04 -5.18 -11.28
C ILE A 18 0.72 -5.95 -11.37
N ASP A 19 0.71 -7.23 -10.95
CA ASP A 19 -0.51 -8.04 -10.95
C ASP A 19 -1.57 -7.40 -10.05
N ASN A 20 -2.74 -7.11 -10.64
CA ASN A 20 -3.85 -6.49 -9.95
C ASN A 20 -4.42 -7.37 -8.83
N ASN A 21 -4.21 -8.70 -8.90
CA ASN A 21 -4.68 -9.64 -7.88
C ASN A 21 -4.04 -9.39 -6.52
N LEU A 22 -2.84 -8.81 -6.47
CA LEU A 22 -2.17 -8.46 -5.21
C LEU A 22 -2.99 -7.43 -4.40
N PHE A 23 -3.77 -6.58 -5.06
CA PHE A 23 -4.61 -5.58 -4.39
C PHE A 23 -5.94 -6.15 -3.88
N LEU A 24 -6.22 -7.43 -4.08
CA LEU A 24 -7.39 -8.10 -3.49
C LEU A 24 -7.23 -8.32 -1.98
N LEU A 25 -6.00 -8.26 -1.46
CA LEU A 25 -5.65 -8.44 -0.04
C LEU A 25 -6.21 -9.78 0.51
N ASN A 26 -6.03 -10.88 -0.23
CA ASN A 26 -6.50 -12.20 0.18
C ASN A 26 -5.55 -12.82 1.22
N LEU A 27 -5.77 -12.48 2.49
CA LEU A 27 -4.90 -12.91 3.60
C LEU A 27 -5.07 -14.39 4.01
N LYS A 28 -5.95 -15.16 3.37
CA LYS A 28 -6.22 -16.56 3.78
C LYS A 28 -5.08 -17.52 3.47
N GLU A 29 -4.29 -17.19 2.47
CA GLU A 29 -3.18 -18.01 1.97
C GLU A 29 -1.83 -17.53 2.51
N GLU A 30 -1.84 -16.48 3.34
CA GLU A 30 -0.67 -15.80 3.85
C GLU A 30 -0.28 -16.32 5.24
N GLU A 31 1.02 -16.44 5.49
CA GLU A 31 1.54 -16.89 6.79
C GLU A 31 1.68 -15.68 7.72
N GLU A 32 1.10 -15.77 8.93
CA GLU A 32 1.29 -14.76 9.98
C GLU A 32 2.72 -14.86 10.54
N VAL A 33 3.54 -13.82 10.35
CA VAL A 33 4.94 -13.80 10.86
C VAL A 33 5.10 -12.94 12.10
N TYR A 34 4.17 -11.99 12.31
CA TYR A 34 4.12 -11.15 13.49
C TYR A 34 2.68 -10.79 13.84
N LYS A 35 2.38 -10.72 15.14
CA LYS A 35 1.07 -10.35 15.64
C LYS A 35 1.16 -9.74 17.03
N ASP A 36 0.58 -8.55 17.18
CA ASP A 36 0.29 -7.94 18.47
C ASP A 36 -1.21 -7.61 18.61
N TYR A 37 -1.56 -6.82 19.62
CA TYR A 37 -2.94 -6.44 19.93
C TYR A 37 -3.58 -5.52 18.88
N CYS A 38 -2.79 -4.91 18.00
CA CYS A 38 -3.22 -3.98 16.96
C CYS A 38 -2.94 -4.50 15.56
N ILE A 39 -1.74 -4.99 15.29
CA ILE A 39 -1.21 -5.28 13.96
C ILE A 39 -0.94 -6.78 13.81
N THR A 40 -1.29 -7.30 12.65
CA THR A 40 -0.80 -8.57 12.12
C THR A 40 -0.01 -8.30 10.85
N GLU A 41 1.21 -8.79 10.77
CA GLU A 41 2.03 -8.76 9.57
C GLU A 41 2.17 -10.18 9.01
N TYR A 42 2.16 -10.26 7.68
CA TYR A 42 2.28 -11.51 6.96
C TYR A 42 3.67 -11.63 6.33
N ASN A 43 3.99 -12.80 5.82
CA ASN A 43 5.26 -13.08 5.15
C ASN A 43 5.53 -12.08 4.01
N GLU A 44 6.82 -11.80 3.82
CA GLU A 44 7.28 -10.97 2.71
C GLU A 44 7.42 -11.81 1.43
N HIS A 45 7.10 -11.21 0.30
CA HIS A 45 7.21 -11.82 -1.02
C HIS A 45 8.16 -11.01 -1.91
N GLU A 46 9.00 -11.69 -2.67
CA GLU A 46 9.76 -11.07 -3.76
C GLU A 46 8.91 -11.03 -5.03
N ILE A 47 9.06 -9.98 -5.82
CA ILE A 47 8.37 -9.87 -7.10
C ILE A 47 9.34 -9.44 -8.19
N SER A 48 9.22 -10.06 -9.36
CA SER A 48 9.96 -9.68 -10.54
C SER A 48 9.22 -8.55 -11.28
N ASN A 49 9.23 -7.34 -10.72
CA ASN A 49 8.68 -6.14 -11.35
C ASN A 49 9.75 -5.03 -11.40
N TYR A 50 9.76 -4.25 -12.48
CA TYR A 50 10.75 -3.19 -12.68
C TYR A 50 10.74 -2.14 -11.56
N HIS A 51 9.56 -1.82 -11.02
CA HIS A 51 9.40 -0.75 -10.02
C HIS A 51 9.46 -1.26 -8.58
N PHE A 52 9.19 -2.53 -8.34
CA PHE A 52 8.96 -3.08 -7.01
C PHE A 52 9.86 -4.29 -6.76
N LEU A 53 10.50 -4.31 -5.58
CA LEU A 53 11.39 -5.40 -5.15
C LEU A 53 10.63 -6.54 -4.48
N GLY A 54 9.50 -6.22 -3.85
CA GLY A 54 8.72 -7.16 -3.06
C GLY A 54 7.53 -6.48 -2.41
N TYR A 55 6.68 -7.27 -1.78
CA TYR A 55 5.55 -6.77 -1.00
C TYR A 55 5.35 -7.54 0.31
N GLN A 56 4.56 -6.95 1.20
CA GLN A 56 4.14 -7.55 2.46
C GLN A 56 2.70 -7.10 2.75
N TYR A 57 1.85 -8.01 3.20
CA TYR A 57 0.53 -7.63 3.68
C TYR A 57 0.54 -7.28 5.17
N ARG A 58 -0.37 -6.38 5.56
CA ARG A 58 -0.62 -6.03 6.96
C ARG A 58 -2.10 -5.89 7.24
N LYS A 59 -2.48 -6.14 8.48
CA LYS A 59 -3.84 -5.95 8.97
C LYS A 59 -3.81 -5.25 10.31
N ASN A 60 -4.58 -4.17 10.43
CA ASN A 60 -4.84 -3.52 11.70
C ASN A 60 -6.22 -3.92 12.21
N ILE A 61 -6.23 -4.67 13.30
CA ILE A 61 -7.43 -5.19 13.96
C ILE A 61 -8.19 -4.05 14.63
N LYS A 62 -7.47 -3.14 15.29
CA LYS A 62 -8.05 -2.03 16.07
C LYS A 62 -8.72 -0.99 15.17
N GLU A 63 -8.05 -0.59 14.10
CA GLU A 63 -8.50 0.44 13.16
C GLU A 63 -9.22 -0.12 11.93
N LYS A 64 -9.35 -1.45 11.86
CA LYS A 64 -10.10 -2.19 10.84
C LYS A 64 -9.65 -1.84 9.42
N TRP A 65 -8.37 -2.00 9.13
CA TRP A 65 -7.86 -1.88 7.76
C TRP A 65 -6.91 -3.02 7.42
N CYS A 66 -6.75 -3.26 6.12
CA CYS A 66 -5.71 -4.12 5.57
C CYS A 66 -4.90 -3.32 4.56
N SER A 67 -3.63 -3.66 4.39
CA SER A 67 -2.76 -2.98 3.44
C SER A 67 -1.80 -3.94 2.74
N ILE A 68 -1.25 -3.46 1.62
CA ILE A 68 -0.11 -4.03 0.93
C ILE A 68 1.00 -2.98 0.90
N SER A 69 2.15 -3.33 1.48
CA SER A 69 3.36 -2.54 1.53
C SER A 69 4.31 -3.00 0.43
N PHE A 70 4.63 -2.15 -0.53
CA PHE A 70 5.64 -2.44 -1.55
C PHE A 70 7.01 -1.88 -1.16
N ARG A 71 8.06 -2.68 -1.37
CA ARG A 71 9.46 -2.24 -1.30
C ARG A 71 9.90 -1.70 -2.64
N ILE A 72 10.46 -0.49 -2.64
CA ILE A 72 10.93 0.20 -3.84
C ILE A 72 12.34 0.71 -3.59
N SER A 73 13.25 0.48 -4.54
CA SER A 73 14.61 1.01 -4.44
C SER A 73 14.62 2.54 -4.50
N LYS A 74 15.57 3.20 -3.83
CA LYS A 74 15.74 4.67 -3.93
C LYS A 74 15.87 5.15 -5.38
N LYS A 75 16.50 4.35 -6.24
CA LYS A 75 16.69 4.66 -7.67
C LYS A 75 15.36 4.74 -8.41
N GLU A 76 14.45 3.80 -8.15
CA GLU A 76 13.15 3.74 -8.83
C GLU A 76 12.04 4.54 -8.16
N ALA A 77 12.21 4.92 -6.90
CA ALA A 77 11.19 5.67 -6.16
C ALA A 77 10.74 6.95 -6.90
N LYS A 78 11.67 7.73 -7.45
CA LYS A 78 11.33 8.94 -8.22
C LYS A 78 10.55 8.64 -9.50
N ASN A 79 10.87 7.54 -10.18
CA ASN A 79 10.13 7.13 -11.38
C ASN A 79 8.71 6.71 -11.01
N LEU A 80 8.59 5.89 -9.95
CA LEU A 80 7.29 5.46 -9.45
C LEU A 80 6.43 6.65 -8.97
N GLN A 81 7.03 7.64 -8.30
CA GLN A 81 6.34 8.85 -7.88
C GLN A 81 5.74 9.62 -9.07
N LYS A 82 6.45 9.70 -10.20
CA LYS A 82 5.94 10.33 -11.44
C LYS A 82 4.77 9.57 -12.04
N ILE A 83 4.68 8.25 -11.83
CA ILE A 83 3.58 7.40 -12.31
C ILE A 83 2.36 7.53 -11.38
N ILE A 84 2.59 7.42 -10.07
CA ILE A 84 1.50 7.36 -9.07
C ILE A 84 0.86 8.74 -8.85
N ASN A 85 1.63 9.83 -8.78
CA ASN A 85 1.08 11.14 -8.43
C ASN A 85 0.01 11.68 -9.39
N PRO A 86 0.11 11.49 -10.72
CA PRO A 86 -0.98 11.81 -11.64
C PRO A 86 -2.27 11.02 -11.34
N ILE A 87 -2.16 9.73 -10.99
CA ILE A 87 -3.29 8.87 -10.64
C ILE A 87 -3.96 9.40 -9.37
N LEU A 88 -3.19 9.65 -8.31
CA LEU A 88 -3.70 10.19 -7.04
C LEU A 88 -4.36 11.56 -7.21
N LYS A 89 -3.74 12.44 -8.01
CA LYS A 89 -4.30 13.76 -8.32
C LYS A 89 -5.65 13.66 -9.03
N LYS A 90 -5.81 12.74 -9.99
CA LYS A 90 -7.09 12.51 -10.70
C LYS A 90 -8.19 12.08 -9.74
N MET A 91 -7.83 11.36 -8.68
CA MET A 91 -8.75 10.86 -7.65
C MET A 91 -8.94 11.82 -6.46
N LYS A 92 -8.32 13.01 -6.50
CA LYS A 92 -8.30 14.00 -5.41
C LYS A 92 -7.71 13.46 -4.10
N GLU A 93 -6.77 12.52 -4.22
CA GLU A 93 -6.03 11.94 -3.11
C GLU A 93 -4.70 12.68 -2.87
N ASN A 94 -4.14 12.50 -1.67
CA ASN A 94 -2.83 13.05 -1.33
C ASN A 94 -1.72 12.44 -2.18
N LYS A 95 -0.80 13.29 -2.65
CA LYS A 95 0.33 12.84 -3.46
C LYS A 95 1.32 12.04 -2.62
N LEU A 96 1.99 11.10 -3.26
CA LEU A 96 3.21 10.50 -2.74
C LEU A 96 4.31 11.57 -2.70
N ASP A 97 4.77 11.89 -1.49
CA ASP A 97 5.89 12.82 -1.25
C ASP A 97 7.07 12.04 -0.67
N LEU A 98 8.09 11.82 -1.50
CA LEU A 98 9.32 11.11 -1.11
C LEU A 98 10.30 11.99 -0.34
N GLU A 99 10.09 13.31 -0.28
CA GLU A 99 10.93 14.25 0.47
C GLU A 99 10.40 14.43 1.89
N ASN A 100 9.07 14.29 2.07
CA ASN A 100 8.39 14.34 3.37
C ASN A 100 7.76 12.99 3.74
N TYR A 101 8.55 11.91 3.75
CA TYR A 101 8.07 10.58 4.15
C TYR A 101 7.76 10.51 5.65
N ALA A 102 6.82 9.64 6.02
CA ALA A 102 6.45 9.42 7.41
C ALA A 102 7.56 8.66 8.15
N LYS A 103 7.71 8.88 9.45
CA LYS A 103 8.61 8.09 10.31
C LYS A 103 8.06 6.69 10.61
N ASN A 104 6.74 6.54 10.58
CA ASN A 104 6.01 5.30 10.80
C ASN A 104 4.82 5.25 9.84
N ILE A 105 4.40 4.03 9.47
CA ILE A 105 3.16 3.83 8.72
C ILE A 105 1.99 3.94 9.71
N SER A 106 1.19 4.98 9.57
CA SER A 106 0.01 5.23 10.41
C SER A 106 -1.09 5.86 9.57
N TYR A 107 -2.32 5.41 9.78
CA TYR A 107 -3.49 5.90 9.06
C TYR A 107 -4.40 6.64 10.04
N ASN A 108 -4.61 7.93 9.84
CA ASN A 108 -5.57 8.67 10.67
C ASN A 108 -7.00 8.25 10.29
N VAL A 109 -7.83 7.93 11.28
CA VAL A 109 -9.23 7.51 11.09
C VAL A 109 -10.06 8.60 10.40
N ASP A 110 -9.77 9.87 10.68
CA ASP A 110 -10.51 11.04 10.17
C ASP A 110 -10.08 11.46 8.75
N ASN A 111 -8.87 11.06 8.34
CA ASN A 111 -8.32 11.35 7.01
C ASN A 111 -7.50 10.14 6.53
N PHE A 112 -8.20 9.05 6.21
CA PHE A 112 -7.59 7.79 5.83
C PHE A 112 -6.97 7.92 4.44
N ASN A 113 -5.69 8.28 4.42
CA ASN A 113 -4.91 8.30 3.19
C ASN A 113 -4.77 6.87 2.68
N TYR A 114 -5.12 6.60 1.42
CA TYR A 114 -4.88 5.29 0.83
C TYR A 114 -3.39 4.99 0.65
N PHE A 115 -2.54 6.02 0.70
CA PHE A 115 -1.09 5.94 0.47
C PHE A 115 -0.32 6.50 1.66
N THR A 116 0.66 5.75 2.13
CA THR A 116 1.73 6.27 3.00
C THR A 116 3.08 5.84 2.46
N CYS A 117 4.12 6.61 2.77
CA CYS A 117 5.48 6.27 2.39
C CYS A 117 6.42 6.45 3.58
N LEU A 118 7.37 5.53 3.70
CA LEU A 118 8.38 5.48 4.74
C LEU A 118 9.72 5.16 4.08
N LEU A 119 10.79 5.86 4.47
CA LEU A 119 12.14 5.42 4.15
C LEU A 119 12.62 4.41 5.21
N LYS A 120 13.05 3.22 4.76
CA LYS A 120 13.60 2.18 5.64
C LYS A 120 14.93 1.71 5.09
N GLY A 121 16.03 2.26 5.62
CA GLY A 121 17.38 1.99 5.15
C GLY A 121 17.60 2.41 3.69
N GLU A 122 17.79 1.42 2.80
CA GLU A 122 18.08 1.63 1.38
C GLU A 122 16.87 1.57 0.45
N TYR A 123 15.67 1.37 1.00
CA TYR A 123 14.43 1.29 0.23
C TYR A 123 13.35 2.19 0.82
N PHE A 124 12.42 2.60 -0.05
CA PHE A 124 11.14 3.15 0.36
C PHE A 124 10.14 2.01 0.53
N ILE A 125 9.31 2.11 1.55
CA ILE A 125 8.06 1.37 1.67
C ILE A 125 6.94 2.29 1.22
N VAL A 126 6.13 1.84 0.27
CA VAL A 126 4.88 2.51 -0.12
C VAL A 126 3.74 1.59 0.28
N ASP A 127 2.92 2.03 1.23
CA ASP A 127 1.83 1.23 1.78
C ASP A 127 0.48 1.71 1.24
N LEU A 128 -0.26 0.76 0.64
CA LEU A 128 -1.60 0.97 0.11
C LEU A 128 -2.61 0.29 1.02
N ALA A 129 -3.42 1.06 1.73
CA ALA A 129 -4.36 0.51 2.70
C ALA A 129 -5.82 0.70 2.26
N LYS A 130 -6.67 -0.23 2.71
CA LYS A 130 -8.12 -0.20 2.54
C LYS A 130 -8.78 -0.45 3.89
N LYS A 131 -9.72 0.41 4.31
CA LYS A 131 -10.58 0.11 5.46
C LYS A 131 -11.46 -1.11 5.14
N ASN A 132 -11.56 -2.01 6.11
CA ASN A 132 -12.52 -3.11 6.08
C ASN A 132 -13.91 -2.49 6.18
N GLU A 133 -14.69 -2.57 5.10
CA GLU A 133 -16.09 -2.20 5.17
C GLU A 133 -16.76 -3.11 6.19
N LEU A 134 -17.43 -2.52 7.17
CA LEU A 134 -18.35 -3.27 8.03
C LEU A 134 -19.43 -3.81 7.11
N LYS A 135 -19.38 -5.10 6.78
CA LYS A 135 -20.59 -5.81 6.41
C LYS A 135 -21.50 -5.67 7.63
N LYS A 136 -22.52 -4.81 7.52
CA LYS A 136 -23.66 -4.86 8.42
C LYS A 136 -24.30 -6.22 8.14
N SER A 137 -23.99 -7.18 9.01
CA SER A 137 -24.76 -8.40 9.16
C SER A 137 -26.19 -8.06 9.57
#